data_AF-E0S868-F1
#
_entry.id   AF-E0S868-F1
#
_cell.length_a   1.000
_cell.length_b   1.000
_cell.length_c   1.000
_cell.angle_alpha   90.00
_cell.angle_beta   90.00
_cell.angle_gamma   90.00
#
_symmetry.space_group_name_H-M   'P 1'
#
loop_
_entity.id
_entity.type
_entity.pdbx_description
1 polymer ?
#
loop_
_entity_poly.entity_id
_entity_poly.type
_entity_poly.pdbx_seq_one_letter_code
_entity_poly.pdbx_strand_id
1 'polypeptide(L)'
;MKDTMAIFKKNQKIYSTGAFDPLILDAVTGLREMARMAYGDELLYVEARGWVISSLFGVNDVVVILVSRGLDSKKLKHIYESYRVCEAYKDIGLMDILLRMYGKKAGAGR
;
A
#
# COMPACT_ATOMS: atom_id res chain seq x y z
N MET A 1 -7.30 2.57 15.76
CA MET A 1 -7.57 2.31 14.32
C MET A 1 -6.70 1.15 13.88
N LYS A 2 -7.24 0.19 13.12
CA LYS A 2 -6.44 -0.83 12.42
C LYS A 2 -5.67 -0.15 11.29
N ASP A 3 -4.52 -0.70 10.91
CA ASP A 3 -3.81 -0.26 9.70
C ASP A 3 -4.76 -0.29 8.50
N THR A 4 -4.70 0.76 7.68
CA THR A 4 -5.49 0.87 6.47
C THR A 4 -4.59 0.79 5.26
N MET A 5 -5.08 0.19 4.19
CA MET A 5 -4.35 0.13 2.92
C MET A 5 -5.28 0.36 1.75
N ALA A 6 -4.70 0.77 0.64
CA ALA A 6 -5.36 0.83 -0.65
C ALA A 6 -4.41 0.45 -1.78
N ILE A 7 -4.99 -0.11 -2.84
CA ILE A 7 -4.30 -0.44 -4.07
C ILE A 7 -5.02 0.31 -5.19
N PHE A 8 -4.22 1.05 -5.96
CA PHE A 8 -4.66 1.76 -7.15
C PHE A 8 -3.96 1.17 -8.37
N LYS A 9 -4.65 1.13 -9.51
CA LYS A 9 -4.08 0.78 -10.81
C LYS A 9 -4.57 1.78 -11.83
N LYS A 10 -3.67 2.39 -12.60
CA LYS A 10 -4.04 3.42 -13.60
C LYS A 10 -4.96 4.49 -13.01
N ASN A 11 -4.60 4.98 -11.82
CA ASN A 11 -5.34 5.97 -11.03
C ASN A 11 -6.76 5.57 -10.57
N GLN A 12 -7.12 4.29 -10.66
CA GLN A 12 -8.40 3.78 -10.15
C GLN A 12 -8.18 2.92 -8.91
N LYS A 13 -8.99 3.14 -7.87
CA LYS A 13 -8.97 2.32 -6.66
C LYS A 13 -9.49 0.91 -6.98
N ILE A 14 -8.65 -0.09 -6.80
CA ILE A 14 -8.97 -1.51 -7.03
C ILE A 14 -9.40 -2.19 -5.73
N TYR A 15 -8.77 -1.83 -4.61
CA TYR A 15 -9.00 -2.47 -3.32
C TYR A 15 -8.65 -1.53 -2.16
N SER A 16 -9.36 -1.66 -1.03
CA SER A 16 -9.02 -0.98 0.22
C SER A 16 -9.64 -1.65 1.45
N THR A 17 -8.94 -1.67 2.59
CA THR A 17 -9.46 -2.21 3.86
C THR A 17 -10.04 -1.17 4.81
N GLY A 18 -10.03 0.11 4.42
CA GLY A 18 -10.55 1.22 5.22
C GLY A 18 -11.12 2.33 4.35
N ALA A 19 -11.61 3.39 4.98
CA ALA A 19 -12.09 4.59 4.28
C ALA A 19 -10.89 5.29 3.61
N PHE A 20 -10.60 4.90 2.38
CA PHE A 20 -9.59 5.52 1.54
C PHE A 20 -10.29 6.44 0.54
N ASP A 21 -10.06 7.74 0.74
CA ASP A 21 -10.44 8.80 -0.17
C ASP A 21 -9.52 8.79 -1.42
N PRO A 22 -10.07 8.87 -2.65
CA PRO A 22 -9.28 9.05 -3.86
C PRO A 22 -8.25 10.20 -3.80
N LEU A 23 -8.51 11.27 -3.05
CA LEU A 23 -7.59 12.40 -2.87
C LEU A 23 -6.23 11.99 -2.24
N ILE A 24 -6.19 10.86 -1.52
CA ILE A 24 -4.94 10.33 -0.97
C ILE A 24 -3.99 9.90 -2.09
N LEU A 25 -4.51 9.39 -3.21
CA LEU A 25 -3.66 9.03 -4.35
C LEU A 25 -2.98 10.26 -4.94
N ASP A 26 -3.73 11.34 -5.14
CA ASP A 26 -3.20 12.59 -5.70
C ASP A 26 -2.12 13.18 -4.79
N ALA A 27 -2.38 13.20 -3.48
CA ALA A 27 -1.41 13.65 -2.49
C ALA A 27 -0.12 12.81 -2.50
N VAL A 28 -0.24 11.47 -2.47
CA VAL A 28 0.93 10.56 -2.50
C VAL A 28 1.69 10.67 -3.82
N THR A 29 0.99 10.80 -4.95
CA THR A 29 1.63 10.92 -6.27
C THR A 29 2.36 12.25 -6.41
N GLY A 30 1.74 13.36 -5.99
CA GLY A 30 2.38 14.68 -6.00
C GLY A 30 3.60 14.73 -5.08
N LEU A 31 3.51 14.15 -3.87
CA LEU A 31 4.65 14.05 -2.96
C LEU A 31 5.79 13.21 -3.54
N ARG A 32 5.47 12.11 -4.26
CA ARG A 32 6.49 11.30 -4.95
C ARG A 32 7.20 12.13 -6.02
N GLU A 33 6.45 12.88 -6.82
CA GLU A 33 7.05 13.72 -7.87
C GLU A 33 8.00 14.77 -7.28
N MET A 34 7.60 15.42 -6.19
CA MET A 34 8.45 16.35 -5.45
C MET A 34 9.71 15.65 -4.90
N ALA A 35 9.56 14.48 -4.27
CA ALA A 35 10.68 13.71 -3.74
C ALA A 35 11.66 13.24 -4.83
N ARG A 36 11.13 12.77 -5.97
CA ARG A 36 11.93 12.36 -7.13
C ARG A 36 12.72 13.54 -7.71
N MET A 37 12.09 14.71 -7.81
CA MET A 37 12.75 15.92 -8.30
C MET A 37 13.84 16.44 -7.34
N ALA A 38 13.60 16.36 -6.03
CA ALA A 38 14.51 16.90 -5.02
C ALA A 38 15.65 15.96 -4.64
N TYR A 39 15.39 14.65 -4.59
CA TYR A 39 16.29 13.65 -3.98
C TYR A 39 16.62 12.47 -4.90
N GLY A 40 15.96 12.32 -6.05
CA GLY A 40 16.14 11.16 -6.93
C GLY A 40 15.63 9.84 -6.34
N ASP A 41 14.84 9.88 -5.27
CA ASP A 41 14.29 8.70 -4.58
C ASP A 41 12.86 8.39 -5.07
N GLU A 42 12.51 7.11 -5.11
CA GLU A 42 11.21 6.58 -5.54
C GLU A 42 10.29 6.20 -4.37
N LEU A 43 10.85 6.10 -3.16
CA LEU A 43 10.18 5.54 -2.00
C LEU A 43 9.65 6.66 -1.09
N LEU A 44 8.32 6.85 -1.08
CA LEU A 44 7.70 7.87 -0.24
C LEU A 44 7.30 7.32 1.13
N TYR A 45 7.81 7.95 2.18
CA TYR A 45 7.36 7.79 3.55
C TYR A 45 7.09 9.14 4.20
N VAL A 46 5.88 9.31 4.75
CA VAL A 46 5.46 10.53 5.42
C VAL A 46 4.96 10.18 6.81
N GLU A 47 5.60 10.73 7.83
CA GLU A 47 5.16 10.60 9.21
C GLU A 47 4.31 11.81 9.62
N ALA A 48 3.11 11.55 10.12
CA ALA A 48 2.19 12.56 10.61
C ALA A 48 1.46 12.06 11.86
N ARG A 49 1.60 12.77 12.99
CA ARG A 49 0.88 12.50 14.25
C ARG A 49 0.98 11.04 14.73
N GLY A 50 2.17 10.43 14.61
CA GLY A 50 2.41 9.04 15.01
C GLY A 50 1.77 7.99 14.09
N TRP A 51 1.50 8.38 12.84
CA TRP A 51 1.13 7.50 11.74
C TRP A 51 2.10 7.70 10.59
N VAL A 52 2.40 6.62 9.88
CA VAL A 52 3.26 6.61 8.70
C VAL A 52 2.40 6.27 7.49
N ILE A 53 2.37 7.18 6.52
CA ILE A 53 1.87 6.91 5.17
C ILE A 53 3.07 6.44 4.36
N SER A 54 2.98 5.22 3.85
CA SER A 54 4.03 4.57 3.09
C SER A 54 3.47 4.08 1.77
N SER A 55 4.25 4.20 0.70
CA SER A 55 3.80 3.78 -0.62
C SER A 55 4.82 2.92 -1.37
N LEU A 56 4.31 2.00 -2.18
CA LEU A 56 5.09 1.18 -3.09
C LEU A 56 4.52 1.34 -4.50
N PHE A 57 5.40 1.68 -5.44
CA PHE A 57 5.06 1.80 -6.86
C PHE A 57 5.46 0.51 -7.58
N GLY A 58 4.46 -0.20 -8.08
CA GLY A 58 4.62 -1.43 -8.82
C GLY A 58 4.68 -1.21 -10.33
N VAL A 59 4.74 -2.32 -11.07
CA VAL A 59 4.65 -2.29 -12.53
C VAL A 59 3.21 -2.00 -12.98
N ASN A 60 3.03 -1.55 -14.23
CA ASN A 60 1.73 -1.30 -14.84
C ASN A 60 0.86 -0.29 -14.06
N ASP A 61 1.48 0.79 -13.58
CA ASP A 61 0.84 1.90 -12.86
C ASP A 61 0.09 1.45 -11.60
N VAL A 62 0.63 0.45 -10.90
CA VAL A 62 0.09 -0.01 -9.61
C VAL A 62 0.72 0.81 -8.49
N VAL A 63 -0.11 1.34 -7.61
CA VAL A 63 0.31 2.05 -6.40
C VAL A 63 -0.32 1.38 -5.19
N VAL A 64 0.52 0.95 -4.25
CA VAL A 64 0.09 0.46 -2.95
C VAL A 64 0.35 1.55 -1.93
N ILE A 65 -0.66 1.86 -1.12
CA ILE A 65 -0.55 2.81 -0.01
C ILE A 65 -0.90 2.06 1.28
N LEU A 66 -0.05 2.21 2.29
CA LEU A 66 -0.24 1.67 3.64
C LEU A 66 -0.13 2.80 4.65
N VAL A 67 -1.15 2.93 5.51
CA VAL A 67 -1.15 3.80 6.68
C VAL A 67 -1.08 2.93 7.92
N SER A 68 0.02 3.05 8.66
CA SER A 68 0.35 2.22 9.83
C SER A 68 1.01 3.04 10.93
N ARG A 69 1.13 2.48 12.14
CA ARG A 69 1.79 3.14 13.28
C ARG A 69 3.31 3.29 13.14
N GLY A 70 3.90 2.62 12.15
CA GLY A 70 5.33 2.66 11.85
C GLY A 70 5.57 2.17 10.44
N LEU A 71 6.81 2.31 9.98
CA LEU A 71 7.21 1.81 8.67
C LEU A 71 7.22 0.28 8.65
N ASP A 72 6.41 -0.33 7.77
CA ASP A 72 6.39 -1.78 7.56
C ASP A 72 6.52 -2.13 6.07
N SER A 73 7.76 -2.05 5.57
CA SER A 73 8.08 -2.37 4.17
C SER A 73 7.78 -3.83 3.81
N LYS A 74 7.83 -4.75 4.77
CA LYS A 74 7.49 -6.17 4.54
C LYS A 74 6.00 -6.31 4.26
N LYS A 75 5.15 -5.60 5.01
CA LYS A 75 3.71 -5.57 4.77
C LYS A 75 3.35 -4.91 3.46
N LEU A 76 3.97 -3.78 3.10
CA LEU A 76 3.80 -3.16 1.78
C LEU A 76 4.09 -4.15 0.64
N LYS A 77 5.22 -4.85 0.71
CA LYS A 77 5.61 -5.85 -0.29
C LYS A 77 4.61 -7.01 -0.33
N HIS A 78 4.18 -7.52 0.83
CA HIS A 78 3.18 -8.59 0.92
C HIS A 78 1.84 -8.17 0.30
N ILE A 79 1.40 -6.94 0.51
CA ILE A 79 0.17 -6.40 -0.10
C ILE A 79 0.30 -6.40 -1.62
N TYR A 80 1.42 -5.90 -2.15
CA TYR A 80 1.67 -5.87 -3.58
C TYR A 80 1.74 -7.27 -4.20
N GLU A 81 2.43 -8.22 -3.56
CA GLU A 81 2.50 -9.62 -4.01
C GLU A 81 1.13 -10.29 -3.97
N SER A 82 0.34 -10.04 -2.93
CA SER A 82 -1.04 -10.55 -2.83
C SER A 82 -1.90 -10.02 -3.99
N TYR A 83 -1.78 -8.73 -4.29
CA TYR A 83 -2.47 -8.13 -5.44
C TYR A 83 -2.08 -8.79 -6.76
N ARG A 84 -0.79 -9.06 -6.98
CA ARG A 84 -0.32 -9.72 -8.21
C ARG A 84 -0.89 -11.13 -8.36
N VAL A 85 -1.02 -11.87 -7.25
CA VAL A 85 -1.69 -13.17 -7.24
C VAL A 85 -3.17 -12.99 -7.62
N CYS A 86 -3.89 -12.09 -6.97
CA CYS A 86 -5.28 -11.80 -7.30
C CYS A 86 -5.48 -11.40 -8.77
N GLU A 87 -4.59 -10.58 -9.33
CA GLU A 87 -4.62 -10.19 -10.74
C GLU A 87 -4.40 -11.40 -11.66
N ALA A 88 -3.43 -12.28 -11.35
CA ALA A 88 -3.16 -13.48 -12.13
C ALA A 88 -4.35 -14.44 -12.19
N TYR A 89 -5.09 -14.56 -11.08
CA TYR A 89 -6.29 -15.38 -10.97
C TYR A 89 -7.59 -14.65 -11.37
N LYS A 90 -7.50 -13.35 -11.70
CA LYS A 90 -8.64 -12.46 -11.99
C LYS A 90 -9.69 -12.44 -10.87
N ASP A 91 -9.25 -12.55 -9.62
CA ASP A 91 -10.10 -12.56 -8.44
C ASP A 91 -9.51 -11.68 -7.32
N ILE A 92 -10.00 -10.43 -7.27
CA ILE A 92 -9.64 -9.46 -6.22
C ILE A 92 -10.23 -9.83 -4.86
N GLY A 93 -11.29 -10.64 -4.81
CA GLY A 93 -11.91 -11.10 -3.56
C GLY A 93 -10.95 -11.93 -2.69
N LEU A 94 -9.95 -12.58 -3.31
CA LEU A 94 -8.90 -13.31 -2.60
C LEU A 94 -8.00 -12.41 -1.73
N MET A 95 -7.99 -11.09 -1.93
CA MET A 95 -7.13 -10.18 -1.16
C MET A 95 -7.35 -10.31 0.35
N ASP A 96 -8.61 -10.35 0.80
CA ASP A 96 -8.91 -10.48 2.23
C ASP A 96 -8.32 -11.75 2.84
N ILE A 97 -8.29 -12.84 2.07
CA ILE A 97 -7.75 -14.14 2.51
C ILE A 97 -6.22 -14.06 2.58
N LEU A 98 -5.58 -13.59 1.50
CA LEU A 98 -4.13 -13.50 1.39
C LEU A 98 -3.51 -12.51 2.41
N LEU A 99 -4.20 -11.42 2.70
CA LEU A 99 -3.76 -10.45 3.71
C LEU A 99 -3.91 -10.98 5.14
N ARG A 100 -4.95 -11.77 5.42
CA ARG A 100 -5.10 -12.41 6.75
C ARG A 100 -3.99 -13.42 7.03
N MET A 101 -3.49 -14.11 6.02
CA MET A 101 -2.36 -15.04 6.17
C MET A 101 -1.08 -14.34 6.65
N TYR A 102 -0.82 -13.11 6.21
CA TYR A 102 0.29 -12.30 6.73
C TYR A 102 0.16 -12.04 8.23
N GLY A 103 -1.04 -11.64 8.68
CA GLY A 103 -1.30 -11.37 10.10
C GLY A 103 -1.05 -12.59 10.99
N LYS A 104 -1.41 -13.80 10.53
CA LYS A 104 -1.12 -15.05 11.26
C LYS A 104 0.37 -15.37 11.31
N LYS A 105 1.11 -15.14 10.22
CA LYS A 105 2.55 -15.40 10.16
C LYS A 105 3.38 -14.40 10.96
N ALA A 106 2.95 -13.12 11.00
CA ALA A 106 3.60 -12.07 11.79
C ALA A 106 3.36 -12.23 13.31
N GLY A 107 2.23 -12.83 13.71
CA GLY A 107 1.92 -13.13 15.12
C GLY A 107 2.55 -14.42 15.67
N ALA A 108 2.94 -15.35 14.79
CA ALA A 108 3.54 -16.64 15.19
C ALA A 108 5.04 -16.56 15.56
N GLY A 109 5.63 -15.36 15.49
CA GLY A 109 7.01 -15.08 15.88
C GLY A 109 7.15 -14.26 17.17
N ARG A 110 6.10 -14.21 18.00
CA ARG A 110 6.12 -13.62 19.34
C ARG A 110 5.89 -14.68 20.39
#